data_AF-A0A0B1P1P9-F1
#
_entry.id   AF-A0A0B1P1P9-F1
#
_cell.length_a   1.000
_cell.length_b   1.000
_cell.length_c   1.000
_cell.angle_alpha   90.00
_cell.angle_beta   90.00
_cell.angle_gamma   90.00
#
_symmetry.space_group_name_H-M   'P 1'
#
loop_
_entity.id
_entity.type
_entity.pdbx_description
1 polymer ?
#
loop_
_entity_poly.entity_id
_entity_poly.type
_entity_poly.pdbx_seq_one_letter_code
_entity_poly.pdbx_strand_id
1 'polypeptide(L)'
;MRPAHLKLYGRNKAEAPHRTWMAFFSKAPSSSFKVFDESGVARKFKKQQPLDFCKRCNGHHPTRNCSRAPSCGNCGSTNHPEEICMAVTKCRNCGGPHRSDSRRCLARPTRSGAPTKEQLKTYRQAGERELQALLRAKATEESAATAENKN
;
A
#
# COMPACT_ATOMS: atom_id res chain seq x y z
N MET A 1 -28.51 -24.82 9.97
CA MET A 1 -28.17 -23.40 10.27
C MET A 1 -28.23 -22.60 8.97
N ARG A 2 -28.90 -21.44 8.93
CA ARG A 2 -29.06 -20.63 7.71
C ARG A 2 -28.19 -19.36 7.77
N PRO A 3 -27.37 -19.06 6.74
CA PRO A 3 -26.64 -17.79 6.68
C PRO A 3 -27.60 -16.63 6.45
N ALA A 4 -27.30 -15.48 7.05
CA ALA A 4 -28.04 -14.24 6.85
C ALA A 4 -27.76 -13.63 5.46
N HIS A 5 -26.53 -13.81 4.97
CA HIS A 5 -26.11 -13.30 3.67
C HIS A 5 -25.02 -14.18 3.04
N LEU A 6 -25.00 -14.24 1.72
CA LEU A 6 -24.00 -14.95 0.92
C LEU A 6 -23.42 -14.00 -0.12
N LYS A 7 -22.09 -13.98 -0.27
CA LYS A 7 -21.39 -13.19 -1.27
C LYS A 7 -20.21 -13.96 -1.85
N LEU A 8 -19.94 -13.79 -3.14
CA LEU A 8 -18.72 -14.30 -3.76
C LEU A 8 -17.47 -13.64 -3.16
N TYR A 9 -16.44 -14.43 -2.90
CA TYR A 9 -15.19 -14.00 -2.27
C TYR A 9 -13.99 -14.21 -3.20
N GLY A 10 -13.09 -13.23 -3.24
CA GLY A 10 -11.87 -13.29 -4.05
C GLY A 10 -12.08 -12.84 -5.50
N ARG A 11 -11.09 -13.14 -6.36
CA ARG A 11 -11.18 -12.89 -7.81
C ARG A 11 -11.97 -14.03 -8.45
N ASN A 12 -13.17 -13.73 -8.91
CA ASN A 12 -14.03 -14.68 -9.62
C ASN A 12 -13.74 -14.58 -11.12
N LYS A 13 -12.81 -15.40 -11.62
CA LYS A 13 -12.63 -15.58 -13.06
C LYS A 13 -13.70 -16.56 -13.58
N ALA A 14 -14.31 -16.26 -14.72
CA ALA A 14 -15.36 -17.11 -15.28
C ALA A 14 -14.87 -18.55 -15.55
N GLU A 15 -13.61 -18.68 -15.96
CA GLU A 15 -12.92 -19.94 -16.31
C GLU A 15 -12.41 -20.73 -15.10
N ALA A 16 -12.52 -20.21 -13.87
CA ALA A 16 -11.97 -20.91 -12.71
C ALA A 16 -12.80 -22.18 -12.41
N PRO A 17 -12.16 -23.33 -12.18
CA PRO A 17 -12.86 -24.59 -11.92
C PRO A 17 -13.66 -24.57 -10.60
N HIS A 18 -13.30 -23.68 -9.67
CA HIS A 18 -14.00 -23.50 -8.40
C HIS A 18 -14.18 -22.02 -8.07
N ARG A 19 -15.29 -21.69 -7.40
CA ARG A 19 -15.59 -20.36 -6.87
C ARG A 19 -15.69 -20.41 -5.35
N THR A 20 -15.19 -19.38 -4.68
CA THR A 20 -15.26 -19.29 -3.22
C THR A 20 -16.41 -18.40 -2.80
N TRP A 21 -17.27 -18.90 -1.92
CA TRP A 21 -18.37 -18.15 -1.32
C TRP A 21 -18.07 -17.80 0.13
N MET A 22 -18.51 -16.62 0.56
CA MET A 22 -18.48 -16.19 1.96
C MET A 22 -19.91 -16.13 2.50
N ALA A 23 -20.14 -16.92 3.55
CA ALA A 23 -21.40 -16.96 4.27
C ALA A 23 -21.29 -16.14 5.56
N PHE A 24 -22.23 -15.22 5.76
CA PHE A 24 -22.33 -14.39 6.96
C PHE A 24 -23.43 -14.94 7.85
N PHE A 25 -23.09 -15.19 9.12
CA PHE A 25 -24.02 -15.74 10.11
C PHE A 25 -24.21 -14.73 11.25
N SER A 26 -25.44 -14.62 11.75
CA SER A 26 -25.76 -13.80 12.93
C SER A 26 -25.22 -14.39 14.23
N LYS A 27 -25.08 -15.72 14.28
CA LYS A 27 -24.43 -16.48 15.35
C LYS A 27 -23.30 -17.31 14.76
N ALA A 28 -22.17 -17.39 15.47
CA ALA A 28 -21.02 -18.14 14.98
C ALA A 28 -21.37 -19.63 14.79
N PRO A 29 -21.09 -20.23 13.62
CA PRO A 29 -21.20 -21.67 13.44
C PRO A 29 -20.22 -22.44 14.31
N SER A 30 -20.47 -23.75 14.49
CA SER A 30 -19.49 -24.64 15.09
C SER A 30 -18.18 -24.63 14.29
N SER A 31 -17.06 -24.91 14.97
CA SER A 31 -15.74 -25.02 14.33
C SER A 31 -15.66 -26.14 13.28
N SER A 32 -16.60 -27.07 13.30
CA SER A 32 -16.74 -28.21 12.37
C SER A 32 -17.74 -27.98 11.24
N PHE A 33 -18.29 -26.76 11.07
CA PHE A 33 -19.31 -26.49 10.06
C PHE A 33 -18.81 -26.83 8.64
N LYS A 34 -19.59 -27.63 7.91
CA LYS A 34 -19.39 -27.96 6.50
C LYS A 34 -20.66 -27.64 5.71
N VAL A 35 -20.50 -27.29 4.45
CA VAL A 35 -21.60 -27.10 3.51
C VAL A 35 -21.92 -28.46 2.91
N PHE A 36 -23.13 -28.97 3.17
CA PHE A 36 -23.63 -30.27 2.72
C PHE A 36 -22.73 -31.47 3.06
N ASP A 37 -21.86 -31.34 4.06
CA ASP A 37 -20.84 -32.33 4.44
C ASP A 37 -19.81 -32.73 3.35
N GLU A 38 -20.01 -32.28 2.11
CA GLU A 38 -19.10 -32.44 0.97
C GLU A 38 -18.00 -31.38 0.96
N SER A 39 -18.24 -30.19 1.52
CA SER A 39 -17.22 -29.15 1.54
C SER A 39 -16.12 -29.42 2.57
N GLY A 40 -14.95 -28.84 2.36
CA GLY A 40 -13.98 -28.66 3.44
C GLY A 40 -14.58 -27.89 4.61
N VAL A 41 -14.02 -28.09 5.82
CA VAL A 41 -14.46 -27.39 7.04
C VAL A 41 -14.34 -25.87 6.84
N ALA A 42 -15.43 -25.17 7.12
CA ALA A 42 -15.49 -23.73 6.98
C ALA A 42 -14.52 -23.06 7.96
N ARG A 43 -13.72 -22.12 7.44
CA ARG A 43 -12.79 -21.33 8.26
C ARG A 43 -13.40 -19.98 8.58
N LYS A 44 -13.30 -19.55 9.84
CA LYS A 44 -13.68 -18.20 10.26
C LYS A 44 -12.89 -17.18 9.43
N PHE A 45 -13.61 -16.26 8.78
CA PHE A 45 -12.97 -15.15 8.08
C PHE A 45 -12.27 -14.24 9.09
N LYS A 46 -10.94 -14.16 9.00
CA LYS A 46 -10.16 -13.18 9.75
C LYS A 46 -10.03 -11.92 8.87
N LYS A 47 -10.55 -10.78 9.35
CA LYS A 47 -10.27 -9.49 8.73
C LYS A 47 -8.76 -9.33 8.63
N GLN A 48 -8.29 -8.91 7.46
CA GLN A 48 -6.86 -8.78 7.23
C GLN A 48 -6.33 -7.65 8.11
N GLN A 49 -5.24 -7.93 8.83
CA GLN A 49 -4.50 -6.90 9.53
C GLN A 49 -3.99 -5.89 8.49
N PRO A 50 -4.23 -4.58 8.68
CA PRO A 50 -3.57 -3.56 7.89
C PRO A 50 -2.05 -3.80 7.92
N LEU A 51 -1.39 -3.60 6.78
CA LEU A 51 0.07 -3.60 6.76
C LEU A 51 0.56 -2.46 7.63
N ASP A 52 1.40 -2.79 8.62
CA ASP A 52 1.89 -1.81 9.57
C ASP A 52 2.73 -0.75 8.85
N PHE A 53 2.26 0.50 8.95
CA PHE A 53 2.97 1.68 8.49
C PHE A 53 3.17 2.62 9.67
N CYS A 54 4.43 2.87 10.00
CA CYS A 54 4.81 3.76 11.08
C CYS A 54 4.68 5.21 10.64
N LYS A 55 3.65 5.90 11.12
CA LYS A 55 3.41 7.34 10.85
C LYS A 55 4.51 8.24 11.39
N ARG A 56 5.28 7.80 12.39
CA ARG A 56 6.40 8.56 12.95
C ARG A 56 7.55 8.64 11.95
N CYS A 57 8.05 7.50 11.48
CA CYS A 57 9.27 7.45 10.67
C CYS A 57 9.05 7.19 9.18
N ASN A 58 7.79 7.05 8.76
CA ASN A 58 7.36 6.71 7.40
C ASN A 58 7.87 5.35 6.88
N GLY A 59 8.13 4.42 7.80
CA GLY A 59 8.65 3.08 7.52
C GLY A 59 7.60 1.98 7.64
N HIS A 60 7.83 0.87 6.94
CA HIS A 60 6.99 -0.32 7.00
C HIS A 60 7.48 -1.28 8.09
N HIS A 61 7.02 -1.07 9.31
CA HIS A 61 7.29 -1.93 10.47
C HIS A 61 6.25 -1.66 11.57
N PRO A 62 6.11 -2.55 12.57
CA PRO A 62 5.22 -2.34 13.70
C PRO A 62 5.50 -1.01 14.42
N THR A 63 4.46 -0.21 14.63
CA THR A 63 4.59 1.17 15.13
C THR A 63 4.94 1.24 16.63
N ARG A 64 4.51 0.23 17.41
CA ARG A 64 4.50 0.27 18.88
C ARG A 64 5.86 0.60 19.51
N ASN A 65 6.95 0.12 18.92
CA ASN A 65 8.32 0.25 19.46
C ASN A 65 9.24 1.06 18.52
N CYS A 66 8.70 1.99 17.73
CA CYS A 66 9.52 2.80 16.83
C CYS A 66 10.35 3.82 17.62
N SER A 67 11.67 3.61 17.67
CA SER A 67 12.64 4.55 18.26
C SER A 67 13.14 5.63 17.28
N ARG A 68 12.80 5.53 15.99
CA ARG A 68 13.24 6.49 14.96
C ARG A 68 12.62 7.87 15.18
N ALA A 69 13.37 8.92 14.87
CA ALA A 69 12.87 10.28 14.90
C ALA A 69 11.66 10.46 13.97
N PRO A 70 10.70 11.35 14.33
CA PRO A 70 9.66 11.77 13.41
C PRO A 70 10.26 12.30 12.11
N SER A 71 9.72 11.90 10.97
CA SER A 71 10.17 12.39 9.66
C SER A 71 9.01 12.97 8.86
N CYS A 72 9.31 13.99 8.07
CA CYS A 72 8.37 14.63 7.17
C CYS A 72 7.83 13.61 6.15
N GLY A 73 6.51 13.52 6.00
CA GLY A 73 5.88 12.60 5.04
C GLY A 73 6.16 12.94 3.56
N ASN A 74 6.51 14.20 3.27
CA ASN A 74 6.82 14.67 1.93
C ASN A 74 8.27 14.38 1.50
N CYS A 75 9.29 14.72 2.29
CA CYS A 75 10.69 14.57 1.88
C CYS A 75 11.51 13.59 2.74
N GLY A 76 10.95 13.08 3.83
CA GLY A 76 11.64 12.18 4.77
C GLY A 76 12.66 12.85 5.69
N SER A 77 12.79 14.18 5.65
CA SER A 77 13.65 14.96 6.56
C SER A 77 13.15 14.90 7.99
N THR A 78 14.06 14.92 8.95
CA THR A 78 13.76 15.02 10.39
C THR A 78 13.87 16.46 10.91
N ASN A 79 14.28 17.40 10.05
CA ASN A 79 14.67 18.75 10.47
C ASN A 79 13.50 19.73 10.50
N HIS A 80 12.34 19.35 9.97
CA HIS A 80 11.17 20.21 9.91
C HIS A 80 9.87 19.38 9.95
N PRO A 81 8.75 19.98 10.41
CA PRO A 81 7.43 19.37 10.26
C PRO A 81 6.97 19.37 8.80
N GLU A 82 5.96 18.56 8.50
CA GLU A 82 5.43 18.39 7.14
C GLU A 82 4.78 19.68 6.59
N GLU A 83 4.21 20.50 7.47
CA GLU A 83 3.46 21.73 7.12
C GLU A 83 4.33 22.81 6.46
N ILE A 84 5.62 22.90 6.81
CA ILE A 84 6.56 23.87 6.23
C ILE A 84 7.45 23.27 5.15
N CYS A 85 7.14 22.04 4.71
CA CYS A 85 7.93 21.34 3.71
C CYS A 85 7.72 21.94 2.31
N MET A 86 8.73 22.59 1.76
CA MET A 86 8.73 23.07 0.37
C MET A 86 9.34 22.08 -0.64
N ALA A 87 9.85 20.95 -0.16
CA ALA A 87 10.48 19.95 -1.01
C ALA A 87 9.44 19.16 -1.81
N VAL A 88 9.82 18.76 -3.03
CA VAL A 88 9.02 17.86 -3.87
C VAL A 88 8.80 16.54 -3.14
N THR A 89 7.57 16.05 -3.16
CA THR A 89 7.20 14.79 -2.51
C THR A 89 8.05 13.64 -3.05
N LYS A 90 8.81 12.99 -2.16
CA LYS A 90 9.68 11.86 -2.43
C LYS A 90 9.42 10.76 -1.42
N CYS A 91 9.10 9.57 -1.92
CA CYS A 91 8.87 8.39 -1.10
C CYS A 91 10.16 7.98 -0.39
N ARG A 92 10.12 7.84 0.94
CA ARG A 92 11.29 7.43 1.73
C ARG A 92 11.73 5.99 1.45
N ASN A 93 10.79 5.13 1.06
CA ASN A 93 11.06 3.70 0.90
C ASN A 93 11.53 3.32 -0.51
N CYS A 94 10.95 3.93 -1.56
CA CYS A 94 11.28 3.62 -2.96
C CYS A 94 11.76 4.82 -3.80
N GLY A 95 11.86 6.04 -3.25
CA GLY A 95 12.37 7.21 -3.96
C GLY A 95 11.44 7.83 -5.02
N GLY A 96 10.27 7.23 -5.27
CA GLY A 96 9.30 7.72 -6.26
C GLY A 96 8.57 9.01 -5.85
N PRO A 97 7.91 9.69 -6.80
CA PRO A 97 7.22 10.96 -6.59
C PRO A 97 5.84 10.79 -5.92
N HIS A 98 5.83 10.26 -4.70
CA HIS A 98 4.62 10.04 -3.90
C HIS A 98 4.98 9.85 -2.42
N ARG A 99 4.00 9.94 -1.52
CA ARG A 99 4.20 9.70 -0.08
C ARG A 99 4.44 8.22 0.23
N SER A 100 5.15 7.94 1.31
CA SER A 100 5.52 6.57 1.72
C SER A 100 4.35 5.64 2.06
N ASP A 101 3.20 6.19 2.46
CA ASP A 101 1.96 5.46 2.75
C ASP A 101 1.10 5.19 1.48
N SER A 102 1.51 5.74 0.33
CA SER A 102 0.81 5.55 -0.93
C SER A 102 0.82 4.08 -1.38
N ARG A 103 -0.29 3.68 -2.00
CA ARG A 103 -0.40 2.36 -2.66
C ARG A 103 0.52 2.22 -3.88
N ARG A 104 1.06 3.33 -4.40
CA ARG A 104 2.04 3.34 -5.50
C ARG A 104 3.44 2.90 -5.06
N CYS A 105 3.71 2.85 -3.75
CA CYS A 105 5.03 2.48 -3.26
C CYS A 105 5.30 1.00 -3.49
N LEU A 106 6.23 0.68 -4.40
CA LEU A 106 6.65 -0.70 -4.66
C LEU A 106 7.39 -1.33 -3.48
N ALA A 107 7.98 -0.51 -2.60
CA ALA A 107 8.61 -0.97 -1.37
C ALA A 107 7.60 -1.31 -0.26
N ARG A 108 6.29 -1.10 -0.50
CA ARG A 108 5.24 -1.48 0.44
C ARG A 108 5.16 -3.01 0.52
N PRO A 109 5.24 -3.60 1.72
CA PRO A 109 5.05 -5.03 1.90
C PRO A 109 3.72 -5.50 1.29
N THR A 110 3.73 -6.71 0.77
CA THR A 110 2.53 -7.32 0.19
C THR A 110 2.11 -8.53 1.03
N ARG A 111 1.04 -9.20 0.58
CA ARG A 111 0.59 -10.46 1.19
C ARG A 111 1.65 -11.57 1.12
N SER A 112 2.56 -11.49 0.16
CA SER A 112 3.65 -12.45 -0.02
C SER A 112 4.86 -12.14 0.85
N GLY A 113 4.83 -11.04 1.62
CA GLY A 113 5.93 -10.60 2.47
C GLY A 113 6.48 -9.23 2.09
N ALA A 114 7.52 -8.82 2.83
CA ALA A 114 8.28 -7.61 2.53
C ALA A 114 9.22 -7.84 1.33
N PRO A 115 9.49 -6.82 0.51
CA PRO A 115 10.43 -6.93 -0.59
C PRO A 115 11.86 -7.27 -0.11
N THR A 116 12.60 -8.03 -0.91
CA THR A 116 14.00 -8.35 -0.63
C THR A 116 14.89 -7.12 -0.80
N LYS A 117 16.15 -7.20 -0.33
CA LYS A 117 17.11 -6.10 -0.46
C LYS A 117 17.40 -5.76 -1.92
N GLU A 118 17.45 -6.77 -2.78
CA GLU A 118 17.66 -6.67 -4.22
C GLU A 118 16.47 -5.99 -4.89
N GLN A 119 15.24 -6.43 -4.57
CA GLN A 119 14.01 -5.80 -5.06
C GLN A 119 13.94 -4.32 -4.64
N LEU A 120 14.27 -4.01 -3.39
CA LEU A 120 14.32 -2.63 -2.90
C LEU A 120 15.32 -1.77 -3.68
N LYS A 121 16.48 -2.33 -4.07
CA LYS A 121 17.47 -1.64 -4.89
C LYS A 121 16.86 -1.27 -6.25
N THR A 122 16.22 -2.23 -6.93
CA THR A 122 15.54 -2.00 -8.21
C THR A 122 14.42 -0.97 -8.08
N TYR A 123 13.59 -1.05 -7.02
CA TYR A 123 12.51 -0.10 -6.79
C TYR A 123 13.00 1.31 -6.54
N ARG A 124 14.12 1.48 -5.81
CA ARG A 124 14.74 2.79 -5.61
C ARG A 124 15.23 3.41 -6.91
N GLN A 125 15.91 2.61 -7.75
CA GLN A 125 16.36 3.07 -9.07
C GLN A 125 15.19 3.50 -9.96
N ALA A 126 14.11 2.72 -9.97
CA ALA A 126 12.91 3.04 -10.73
C ALA A 126 12.21 4.31 -10.20
N GLY A 127 12.05 4.42 -8.88
CA GLY A 127 11.42 5.58 -8.25
C GLY A 127 12.23 6.87 -8.43
N GLU A 128 13.55 6.81 -8.31
CA GLU A 128 14.42 7.96 -8.58
C GLU A 128 14.32 8.42 -10.03
N ARG A 129 14.26 7.48 -10.98
CA ARG A 129 14.04 7.80 -12.40
C ARG A 129 12.68 8.49 -12.63
N GLU A 130 11.62 7.98 -12.00
CA GLU A 130 10.27 8.57 -12.09
C GLU A 130 10.25 9.99 -11.50
N LEU A 131 10.89 10.18 -10.34
CA LEU A 131 11.01 11.50 -9.71
C LEU A 131 11.81 12.46 -10.60
N GLN A 132 12.93 12.02 -11.18
CA GLN A 132 13.75 12.84 -12.06
C GLN A 132 12.99 13.25 -13.33
N ALA A 133 12.22 12.36 -13.93
CA ALA A 133 11.38 12.67 -15.08
C ALA A 133 10.32 13.74 -14.75
N LEU A 134 9.68 13.62 -13.58
CA LEU A 134 8.71 14.61 -13.10
C LEU A 134 9.36 15.98 -12.90
N LEU A 135 10.54 16.04 -12.28
CA LEU A 135 11.27 17.30 -12.08
C LEU A 135 11.65 17.96 -13.41
N ARG A 136 12.06 17.17 -14.41
CA ARG A 136 12.36 17.67 -15.77
C ARG A 136 11.12 18.24 -16.44
N ALA A 137 9.99 17.54 -16.38
CA ALA A 137 8.73 17.99 -16.95
C ALA A 137 8.28 19.34 -16.34
N LYS A 138 8.37 19.47 -15.01
CA LYS A 138 8.06 20.74 -14.34
C LYS A 138 8.98 21.89 -14.78
N ALA A 139 10.28 21.64 -14.89
CA ALA A 139 11.22 22.67 -15.35
C ALA A 139 10.93 23.10 -16.80
N THR A 140 10.52 22.18 -17.67
CA THR A 140 10.12 22.52 -19.04
C THR A 140 8.82 23.32 -19.09
N GLU A 141 7.83 22.98 -18.25
CA GLU A 141 6.57 23.71 -18.13
C GLU A 141 6.80 25.14 -17.60
N GLU A 142 7.62 25.29 -16.56
CA GLU A 142 8.01 26.60 -16.02
C GLU A 142 8.73 27.45 -17.07
N SER A 143 9.65 26.85 -17.83
CA SER A 143 10.37 27.54 -18.90
C SER A 143 9.43 28.00 -20.02
N ALA A 144 8.48 27.15 -20.44
CA ALA A 144 7.48 27.50 -21.44
C ALA A 144 6.57 28.64 -20.97
N ALA A 145 6.06 28.57 -19.73
CA ALA A 145 5.22 29.63 -19.17
C ALA A 145 5.95 30.98 -19.07
N THR A 146 7.26 30.98 -18.78
CA THR A 146 8.05 32.23 -18.78
C THR A 146 8.30 32.79 -20.18
N ALA A 147 8.27 31.96 -21.22
CA ALA A 147 8.40 32.41 -22.61
C ALA A 147 7.09 33.03 -23.13
N GLU A 148 5.95 32.46 -22.75
CA GLU A 148 4.62 32.99 -23.12
C GLU A 148 4.31 34.33 -22.45
N ASN A 149 4.69 34.51 -21.17
CA ASN A 149 4.50 35.79 -20.46
C ASN A 149 5.43 36.93 -20.92
N LYS A 150 6.41 36.65 -21.80
CA LYS A 150 7.33 37.66 -22.34
C LYS A 150 6.93 38.15 -23.74
N ASN A 151 5.92 37.52 -24.36
CA ASN A 151 5.29 37.96 -25.62
C ASN A 151 4.01 38.75 -25.33
#